data_AF-H1V0R2-F1
#
_entry.id   AF-H1V0R2-F1
#
_cell.length_a   1.000
_cell.length_b   1.000
_cell.length_c   1.000
_cell.angle_alpha   90.00
_cell.angle_beta   90.00
_cell.angle_gamma   90.00
#
_symmetry.space_group_name_H-M   'P 1'
#
loop_
_entity.id
_entity.type
_entity.pdbx_description
1 polymer ?
#
loop_
_entity_poly.entity_id
_entity_poly.type
_entity_poly.pdbx_seq_one_letter_code
_entity_poly.pdbx_strand_id
1 'polypeptide(L)'
;MEQQVPLNYEASAGDTNKQVTATLPQEVVQCLENARFLHLATCTDNIPNVSLMNYTYLPSSDFSSTPVIVMTTNPASRKTQNLLSNPNVSLLVHD
;
A
#
# COMPACT_ATOMS: atom_id res chain seq x y z
N MET A 1 -40.43 -21.37 5.73
CA MET A 1 -40.09 -20.07 5.12
C MET A 1 -38.74 -19.67 5.67
N GLU A 2 -37.69 -19.81 4.87
CA GLU A 2 -36.34 -19.47 5.26
C GLU A 2 -36.19 -17.94 5.27
N GLN A 3 -35.87 -17.37 6.43
CA GLN A 3 -35.55 -15.95 6.56
C GLN A 3 -34.16 -15.72 5.95
N GLN A 4 -34.12 -15.18 4.74
CA GLN A 4 -32.90 -14.76 4.08
C GLN A 4 -32.38 -13.50 4.77
N VAL A 5 -31.33 -13.66 5.59
CA VAL A 5 -30.60 -12.54 6.18
C VAL A 5 -30.11 -11.64 5.03
N PRO A 6 -30.44 -10.34 5.01
CA PRO A 6 -29.99 -9.46 3.95
C PRO A 6 -28.45 -9.37 4.02
N LEU A 7 -27.78 -10.03 3.08
CA LEU A 7 -26.35 -9.92 2.92
C LEU A 7 -26.08 -8.49 2.44
N ASN A 8 -25.28 -7.73 3.20
CA ASN A 8 -24.97 -6.33 2.95
C ASN A 8 -23.98 -6.14 1.76
N TYR A 9 -24.06 -7.03 0.77
CA TYR A 9 -23.10 -7.11 -0.35
C TYR A 9 -23.21 -5.90 -1.30
N GLU A 10 -24.31 -5.14 -1.24
CA GLU A 10 -24.54 -3.95 -2.06
C GLU A 10 -23.46 -2.88 -1.85
N ALA A 11 -22.93 -2.75 -0.63
CA ALA A 11 -21.80 -1.85 -0.34
C ALA A 11 -20.51 -2.27 -1.07
N SER A 12 -20.38 -3.54 -1.47
CA SER A 12 -19.23 -4.08 -2.20
C SER A 12 -19.52 -4.32 -3.69
N ALA A 13 -20.77 -4.15 -4.14
CA ALA A 13 -21.23 -4.53 -5.48
C ALA A 13 -21.05 -3.42 -6.54
N GLY A 14 -20.71 -2.19 -6.13
CA GLY A 14 -20.47 -1.06 -7.03
C GLY A 14 -19.01 -0.60 -7.06
N ASP A 15 -18.73 0.40 -7.91
CA ASP A 15 -17.54 1.26 -7.77
C ASP A 15 -17.62 1.93 -6.40
N THR A 16 -16.97 1.32 -5.41
CA THR A 16 -17.09 1.63 -3.98
C THR A 16 -16.72 3.08 -3.74
N ASN A 17 -17.71 3.98 -3.69
CA ASN A 17 -17.63 5.39 -3.29
C ASN A 17 -16.26 6.05 -3.56
N LYS A 18 -15.76 5.92 -4.79
CA LYS A 18 -14.40 6.33 -5.14
C LYS A 18 -14.32 7.85 -5.03
N GLN A 19 -13.56 8.34 -4.05
CA GLN A 19 -13.28 9.75 -3.94
C GLN A 19 -11.95 10.05 -4.63
N VAL A 20 -12.00 10.94 -5.63
CA VAL A 20 -10.79 11.48 -6.24
C VAL A 20 -10.34 12.65 -5.37
N THR A 21 -9.15 12.53 -4.79
CA THR A 21 -8.55 13.57 -3.95
C THR A 21 -7.23 14.02 -4.57
N ALA A 22 -6.86 15.28 -4.35
CA ALA A 22 -5.57 15.81 -4.80
C ALA A 22 -4.41 15.39 -3.88
N THR A 23 -4.74 14.93 -2.65
CA THR A 23 -3.79 14.55 -1.62
C THR A 23 -4.22 13.25 -0.96
N LEU A 24 -3.29 12.57 -0.29
CA LEU A 24 -3.62 11.42 0.55
C LEU A 24 -4.59 11.84 1.66
N PRO A 25 -5.61 11.01 1.99
CA PRO A 25 -6.47 11.23 3.15
C PRO A 25 -5.66 11.32 4.45
N GLN A 26 -6.14 12.12 5.39
CA GLN A 26 -5.40 12.42 6.63
C GLN A 26 -5.18 11.16 7.48
N GLU A 27 -6.13 10.22 7.45
CA GLU A 27 -6.05 8.94 8.15
C GLU A 27 -4.89 8.07 7.62
N VAL A 28 -4.65 8.11 6.30
CA VAL A 28 -3.55 7.39 5.66
C VAL A 28 -2.22 8.04 6.04
N VAL A 29 -2.16 9.37 6.04
CA VAL A 29 -0.96 10.12 6.47
C VAL A 29 -0.64 9.80 7.93
N GLN A 30 -1.63 9.81 8.81
CA GLN A 30 -1.44 9.48 10.22
C GLN A 30 -0.95 8.04 10.41
N CYS A 31 -1.48 7.07 9.66
CA CYS A 31 -0.95 5.70 9.68
C CYS A 31 0.52 5.66 9.25
N LEU A 32 0.88 6.37 8.17
CA LEU A 32 2.26 6.42 7.68
C LEU A 32 3.23 7.11 8.66
N GLU A 33 2.77 8.07 9.44
CA GLU A 33 3.60 8.76 10.44
C GLU A 33 3.82 7.94 11.71
N ASN A 34 2.84 7.12 12.12
CA ASN A 34 2.88 6.39 13.38
C ASN A 34 3.34 4.93 13.22
N ALA A 35 3.12 4.31 12.06
CA ALA A 35 3.49 2.92 11.86
C ALA A 35 5.01 2.74 11.80
N ARG A 36 5.49 1.69 12.45
CA ARG A 36 6.92 1.35 12.48
C ARG A 36 7.37 0.61 11.24
N PHE A 37 6.46 -0.14 10.62
CA PHE A 37 6.73 -1.00 9.48
C PHE A 37 5.58 -0.93 8.49
N LEU A 38 5.86 -1.23 7.23
CA LEU A 38 4.83 -1.47 6.22
C LEU A 38 5.08 -2.82 5.53
N HIS A 39 4.03 -3.35 4.92
CA HIS A 39 4.11 -4.54 4.10
C HIS A 39 4.25 -4.13 2.63
N LEU A 40 5.39 -4.46 2.04
CA LEU A 40 5.65 -4.30 0.61
C LEU A 40 5.28 -5.59 -0.12
N ALA A 41 4.31 -5.51 -1.00
CA ALA A 41 3.94 -6.58 -1.93
C ALA A 41 4.57 -6.33 -3.31
N THR A 42 5.25 -7.34 -3.83
CA THR A 42 5.81 -7.40 -5.18
C THR A 42 5.24 -8.60 -5.92
N CYS A 43 5.24 -8.57 -7.25
CA CYS A 43 4.75 -9.70 -8.05
C CYS A 43 5.62 -9.89 -9.29
N THR A 44 6.08 -11.12 -9.50
CA THR A 44 6.85 -11.52 -10.70
C THR A 44 6.31 -12.85 -11.17
N ASP A 45 6.06 -13.01 -12.47
CA ASP A 45 5.46 -14.21 -13.07
C ASP A 45 4.15 -14.65 -12.39
N ASN A 46 3.32 -13.68 -11.97
CA ASN A 46 2.08 -13.90 -11.20
C ASN A 46 2.29 -14.60 -9.85
N ILE A 47 3.51 -14.59 -9.30
CA ILE A 47 3.83 -15.10 -7.98
C ILE A 47 4.01 -13.91 -7.03
N PRO A 48 3.06 -13.67 -6.11
CA PRO A 48 3.16 -12.58 -5.16
C PRO A 48 4.19 -12.88 -4.07
N ASN A 49 4.89 -11.83 -3.62
CA ASN A 49 5.76 -11.88 -2.45
C ASN A 49 5.51 -10.67 -1.55
N VAL A 50 5.31 -10.92 -0.25
CA VAL A 50 5.12 -9.89 0.76
C VAL A 50 6.35 -9.83 1.66
N SER A 51 6.75 -8.61 1.99
CA SER A 51 7.94 -8.31 2.78
C SER A 51 7.62 -7.23 3.81
N LEU A 52 7.94 -7.48 5.08
CA LEU A 52 7.93 -6.43 6.10
C LEU A 52 9.13 -5.49 5.89
N MET A 53 8.88 -4.19 5.84
CA MET A 53 9.89 -3.17 5.53
C MET A 53 9.93 -2.09 6.61
N ASN A 54 11.16 -1.74 7.01
CA ASN A 54 11.41 -0.42 7.59
C ASN A 54 11.27 0.61 6.46
N TYR A 55 10.65 1.73 6.79
CA TYR A 55 10.48 2.82 5.85
C TYR A 55 10.67 4.18 6.54
N THR A 56 10.88 5.20 5.73
CA THR A 56 10.84 6.59 6.14
C THR A 56 9.82 7.30 5.26
N TYR A 57 8.79 7.86 5.89
CA TYR A 57 7.82 8.69 5.19
C TYR A 57 8.27 10.15 5.23
N LEU A 58 8.33 10.77 4.07
CA LEU A 58 8.69 12.17 3.88
C LEU A 58 7.46 12.89 3.28
N PRO A 59 6.65 13.59 4.09
CA PRO A 59 5.46 14.29 3.60
C PRO A 59 5.83 15.48 2.69
N SER A 60 6.99 16.09 2.92
CA SER A 60 7.58 17.13 2.07
C SER A 60 9.11 17.00 2.05
N SER A 61 9.73 17.39 0.95
CA SER A 61 11.19 17.48 0.84
C SER A 61 11.56 18.49 -0.24
N ASP A 62 12.75 19.10 -0.13
CA ASP A 62 13.26 20.02 -1.16
C ASP A 62 13.52 19.33 -2.52
N PHE A 63 13.54 18.00 -2.53
CA PHE A 63 13.83 17.17 -3.71
C PHE A 63 12.59 16.64 -4.43
N SER A 64 11.41 16.72 -3.81
CA SER A 64 10.16 16.17 -4.36
C SER A 64 8.96 17.03 -3.98
N SER A 65 8.15 17.38 -4.97
CA SER A 65 6.88 18.10 -4.79
C SER A 65 5.73 17.21 -4.29
N THR A 66 5.95 15.91 -4.15
CA THR A 66 4.96 14.95 -3.66
C THR A 66 5.51 14.15 -2.47
N PRO A 67 4.64 13.61 -1.59
CA PRO A 67 5.07 12.74 -0.51
C PRO A 67 5.85 11.53 -1.02
N VAL A 68 6.88 11.12 -0.28
CA VAL A 68 7.78 10.02 -0.66
C VAL A 68 7.88 9.01 0.47
N ILE A 69 7.86 7.73 0.11
CA ILE A 69 8.22 6.62 1.01
C ILE A 69 9.57 6.10 0.57
N VAL A 70 10.56 6.21 1.46
CA VAL A 70 11.91 5.70 1.23
C VAL A 70 12.07 4.39 1.98
N MET A 71 12.55 3.37 1.27
CA MET A 71 12.88 2.06 1.82
C MET A 71 14.29 1.67 1.39
N THR A 72 15.02 0.99 2.27
CA THR A 72 16.32 0.40 1.94
C THR A 72 16.21 -1.11 1.90
N THR A 73 16.94 -1.74 0.99
CA THR A 73 16.96 -3.20 0.87
C THR A 73 18.31 -3.70 0.38
N ASN A 74 18.62 -4.96 0.68
CA ASN A 74 19.83 -5.60 0.20
C ASN A 74 19.71 -5.86 -1.31
N PRO A 75 20.69 -5.46 -2.14
CA PRO A 75 20.68 -5.73 -3.58
C PRO A 75 20.51 -7.20 -3.95
N ALA A 76 20.99 -8.13 -3.11
CA ALA A 76 20.87 -9.57 -3.34
C ALA A 76 19.52 -10.17 -2.91
N SER A 77 18.60 -9.37 -2.37
CA SER A 77 17.32 -9.87 -1.87
C SER A 77 16.34 -10.21 -2.99
N ARG A 78 15.42 -11.13 -2.71
CA ARG A 78 14.32 -11.48 -3.63
C ARG A 78 13.48 -10.26 -4.01
N LYS A 79 13.21 -9.35 -3.07
CA LYS A 79 12.44 -8.14 -3.33
C LYS A 79 13.15 -7.20 -4.31
N THR A 80 14.48 -7.07 -4.25
CA THR A 80 15.23 -6.31 -5.26
C THR A 80 15.07 -6.91 -6.64
N GLN A 81 15.22 -8.23 -6.78
CA GLN A 81 15.04 -8.89 -8.07
C GLN A 81 13.61 -8.72 -8.61
N ASN A 82 12.61 -8.88 -7.75
CA ASN A 82 11.22 -8.68 -8.13
C ASN A 82 10.95 -7.23 -8.58
N LEU A 83 11.48 -6.22 -7.86
CA LEU A 83 11.33 -4.81 -8.21
C LEU A 83 12.03 -4.43 -9.51
N LEU A 84 13.20 -5.02 -9.78
CA LEU A 84 13.93 -4.82 -11.04
C LEU A 84 13.18 -5.43 -12.23
N SER A 85 12.48 -6.55 -12.03
CA SER A 85 11.68 -7.21 -13.07
C SER A 85 10.31 -6.54 -13.27
N ASN A 86 9.65 -6.17 -12.16
CA ASN A 86 8.35 -5.51 -12.15
C ASN A 86 8.31 -4.43 -11.05
N PRO A 87 8.35 -3.14 -11.42
CA PRO A 87 8.36 -2.05 -10.44
C PRO A 87 6.97 -1.77 -9.83
N ASN A 88 5.91 -2.43 -10.30
CA ASN A 88 4.57 -2.25 -9.72
C ASN A 88 4.49 -2.95 -8.36
N VAL A 89 4.06 -2.18 -7.36
CA VAL A 89 4.00 -2.62 -5.96
C VAL A 89 2.67 -2.26 -5.33
N SER A 90 2.34 -2.97 -4.26
CA SER A 90 1.28 -2.59 -3.34
C SER A 90 1.85 -2.45 -1.93
N LEU A 91 1.37 -1.43 -1.21
CA LEU A 91 1.78 -1.15 0.16
C LEU A 91 0.58 -1.32 1.07
N LEU A 92 0.77 -2.04 2.17
CA LEU A 92 -0.20 -2.12 3.25
C LEU A 92 0.46 -1.60 4.53
N VAL A 93 -0.14 -0.58 5.10
CA VAL A 93 0.23 0.01 6.39
C VAL A 93 -0.97 -0.07 7.33
N HIS A 94 -0.69 -0.37 8.59
CA HIS A 94 -1.65 -0.33 9.68
C HIS A 94 -0.89 0.09 10.94
N ASP A 95 -1.58 0.70 11.90
CA ASP A 95 -1.05 0.95 13.25
C ASP A 95 -1.23 -0.28 14.17
#